data_AF-A0A948Y885-F1
#
_entry.id   AF-A0A948Y885-F1
#
_cell.length_a   1.000
_cell.length_b   1.000
_cell.length_c   1.000
_cell.angle_alpha   90.00
_cell.angle_beta   90.00
_cell.angle_gamma   90.00
#
_symmetry.space_group_name_H-M   'P 1'
#
loop_
_entity.id
_entity.type
_entity.pdbx_description
1 polymer ?
#
loop_
_entity_poly.entity_id
_entity_poly.type
_entity_poly.pdbx_seq_one_letter_code
_entity_poly.pdbx_strand_id
1 'polypeptide(L)' 'MTIEELKTKKRILIIGYGVEGRATEAFLKKYCPNAQIGIADKKDGENYLDKQSGYDLAIKSPGV' A
#
# COMPACT_ATOMS: atom_id res chain seq x y z
N MET A 1 -3.54 -11.05 -9.86
CA MET A 1 -4.43 -9.92 -9.56
C MET A 1 -4.44 -8.98 -10.75
N THR A 2 -5.62 -8.70 -11.26
CA THR A 2 -5.91 -7.76 -12.36
C THR A 2 -6.22 -6.37 -11.79
N ILE A 3 -6.28 -5.35 -12.66
CA ILE A 3 -6.64 -3.98 -12.27
C ILE A 3 -8.09 -3.91 -11.77
N GLU A 4 -9.00 -4.67 -12.39
CA GLU A 4 -10.41 -4.69 -11.97
C GLU A 4 -10.58 -5.33 -10.59
N GLU A 5 -9.87 -6.42 -10.30
CA GLU A 5 -9.83 -6.99 -8.95
C GLU A 5 -9.24 -6.01 -7.93
N LEU A 6 -8.21 -5.26 -8.31
CA LEU A 6 -7.56 -4.27 -7.42
C LEU A 6 -8.52 -3.14 -7.02
N LYS A 7 -9.35 -2.66 -7.95
CA LYS A 7 -10.36 -1.60 -7.69
C LYS A 7 -11.40 -2.01 -6.64
N THR A 8 -11.57 -3.31 -6.37
CA THR A 8 -12.49 -3.80 -5.33
C THR A 8 -11.94 -3.61 -3.91
N LYS A 9 -10.64 -3.35 -3.75
CA LYS A 9 -10.00 -3.15 -2.45
C LYS A 9 -10.26 -1.74 -1.94
N LYS A 10 -10.82 -1.62 -0.73
CA LYS A 10 -11.19 -0.32 -0.15
C LYS A 10 -10.03 0.29 0.64
N ARG A 11 -9.22 -0.54 1.29
CA ARG A 11 -8.07 -0.11 2.09
C ARG A 11 -6.82 -0.83 1.60
N ILE A 12 -5.86 -0.08 1.07
CA ILE A 12 -4.60 -0.61 0.54
C ILE A 12 -3.44 -0.03 1.33
N LEU A 13 -2.58 -0.88 1.90
CA LEU A 13 -1.37 -0.48 2.60
C LEU A 13 -0.17 -0.60 1.68
N ILE A 14 0.63 0.46 1.55
CA ILE A 14 1.94 0.43 0.92
C ILE A 14 2.98 0.22 2.02
N ILE A 15 3.77 -0.85 1.91
CA ILE A 15 4.86 -1.15 2.84
C ILE A 15 6.20 -0.86 2.17
N GLY A 16 6.92 0.13 2.70
CA GLY A 16 8.14 0.68 2.12
C GLY A 16 7.86 1.85 1.19
N TYR A 17 8.21 3.06 1.61
CA TYR A 17 7.91 4.31 0.91
C TYR A 17 9.14 4.93 0.22
N GLY A 18 9.96 4.06 -0.37
CA GLY A 18 11.06 4.41 -1.27
C GLY A 18 10.55 4.86 -2.65
N VAL A 19 11.38 4.68 -3.68
CA VAL A 19 11.01 5.03 -5.06
C VAL A 19 9.80 4.21 -5.53
N GLU A 20 9.79 2.91 -5.25
CA GLU A 20 8.72 1.98 -5.63
C GLU A 20 7.41 2.26 -4.88
N GLY A 21 7.48 2.56 -3.58
CA GLY A 21 6.31 2.94 -2.78
C GLY A 21 5.62 4.21 -3.31
N ARG A 22 6.39 5.23 -3.70
CA ARG A 22 5.85 6.44 -4.32
C ARG A 22 5.25 6.19 -5.70
N ALA A 23 5.91 5.36 -6.51
CA ALA A 23 5.37 4.95 -7.81
C ALA A 23 4.05 4.17 -7.66
N THR A 24 3.97 3.30 -6.65
CA THR A 24 2.77 2.55 -6.30
C THR A 24 1.65 3.48 -5.85
N GLU A 25 1.93 4.47 -5.01
CA GLU A 25 0.94 5.47 -4.59
C GLU A 25 0.37 6.25 -5.79
N ALA A 26 1.23 6.69 -6.71
CA ALA A 26 0.81 7.39 -7.93
C ALA A 26 -0.07 6.50 -8.83
N PHE A 27 0.27 5.22 -8.97
CA PHE A 27 -0.54 4.24 -9.68
C PHE A 27 -1.91 4.05 -9.01
N LEU A 28 -1.95 3.86 -7.70
CA LEU A 28 -3.19 3.66 -6.95
C LEU A 28 -4.10 4.89 -7.02
N LYS A 29 -3.56 6.11 -6.89
CA LYS A 29 -4.33 7.35 -7.05
C LYS A 29 -4.96 7.47 -8.44
N LYS A 30 -4.29 6.97 -9.49
CA LYS A 30 -4.79 7.01 -10.87
C LYS A 30 -5.86 5.96 -11.15
N TYR A 31 -5.67 4.73 -10.68
CA TYR A 31 -6.52 3.59 -11.07
C TYR A 31 -7.52 3.16 -9.99
N CYS A 32 -7.27 3.49 -8.73
CA CYS A 32 -8.09 3.17 -7.56
C CYS A 32 -8.35 4.44 -6.71
N PRO A 33 -8.88 5.54 -7.29
CA PRO A 33 -9.00 6.83 -6.58
C PRO A 33 -9.90 6.79 -5.33
N ASN A 34 -10.78 5.79 -5.25
CA ASN A 34 -11.70 5.61 -4.11
C ASN A 34 -11.09 4.76 -2.99
N ALA A 35 -9.90 4.18 -3.18
CA ALA A 35 -9.25 3.38 -2.16
C ALA A 35 -8.57 4.29 -1.13
N GLN A 36 -8.73 3.96 0.15
CA GLN A 36 -7.95 4.55 1.22
C GLN A 36 -6.54 3.94 1.17
N ILE A 37 -5.54 4.80 0.95
CA ILE A 37 -4.14 4.40 0.87
C ILE A 37 -3.46 4.68 2.21
N GLY A 38 -2.91 3.63 2.80
CA GLY A 38 -2.03 3.71 3.97
C GLY A 38 -0.57 3.56 3.57
N ILE A 39 0.32 4.08 4.41
CA ILE A 39 1.76 3.91 4.26
C ILE A 39 2.33 3.37 5.58
N ALA A 40 3.15 2.32 5.47
CA ALA A 40 3.96 1.78 6.55
C ALA A 40 5.41 1.69 6.07
N ASP A 41 6.36 2.10 6.90
CA ASP A 41 7.78 2.04 6.57
C ASP A 41 8.59 1.63 7.81
N LYS A 42 9.77 1.04 7.62
CA LYS A 42 10.66 0.63 8.73
C LYS A 42 10.99 1.78 9.68
N LYS A 43 11.03 3.01 9.16
CA LYS A 43 11.24 4.22 9.98
C LYS A 43 10.07 4.53 10.94
N ASP A 44 8.91 3.90 10.77
CA ASP A 44 7.75 4.08 11.66
C ASP A 44 7.89 3.28 12.98
N GLY A 45 8.98 2.52 13.15
CA GLY A 45 9.28 1.72 14.33
C GLY A 45 9.24 0.21 14.04
N GLU A 46 9.66 -0.60 15.01
CA GLU A 46 9.81 -2.06 14.86
C GLU A 46 8.49 -2.77 14.51
N ASN A 47 7.36 -2.21 14.97
CA ASN A 47 6.02 -2.76 14.80
C ASN A 47 5.26 -2.15 13.60
N TYR A 48 5.95 -1.54 12.63
CA TYR A 48 5.30 -0.91 11.46
C TYR A 48 4.40 -1.87 10.66
N LEU A 49 4.68 -3.18 10.74
CA LEU A 49 3.91 -4.24 10.09
C LEU A 49 2.55 -4.51 10.76
N ASP A 50 2.34 -4.10 12.01
CA ASP A 50 1.07 -4.27 12.73
C ASP A 50 -0.07 -3.49 12.07
N LYS A 51 0.27 -2.43 11.32
CA LYS A 51 -0.69 -1.66 10.52
C LYS A 51 -1.45 -2.53 9.52
N GLN A 52 -0.91 -3.69 9.09
CA GLN A 52 -1.52 -4.57 8.09
C GLN A 52 -2.92 -5.06 8.46
N SER A 53 -3.21 -5.29 9.74
CA SER A 53 -4.50 -5.80 10.21
C SER A 53 -5.69 -4.89 9.85
N GLY A 54 -5.44 -3.62 9.53
CA GLY A 54 -6.46 -2.65 9.15
C GLY A 54 -6.71 -2.54 7.64
N TYR A 55 -6.09 -3.35 6.79
CA TYR A 55 -6.14 -3.19 5.33
C TYR A 55 -6.58 -4.46 4.61
N ASP A 56 -7.19 -4.29 3.44
CA ASP A 56 -7.71 -5.40 2.63
C ASP A 56 -6.62 -5.97 1.70
N LEU A 57 -5.55 -5.20 1.47
CA LEU A 57 -4.39 -5.55 0.67
C LEU A 57 -3.17 -4.79 1.18
N ALA A 58 -2.02 -5.48 1.28
CA ALA A 58 -0.72 -4.86 1.49
C ALA A 58 0.17 -5.06 0.25
N ILE A 59 0.74 -3.97 -0.27
CA ILE A 59 1.71 -3.97 -1.37
C ILE A 59 3.07 -3.64 -0.77
N LYS A 60 3.97 -4.63 -0.77
CA LYS A 60 5.29 -4.52 -0.15
C LYS A 60 6.37 -4.29 -1.20
N SER A 61 7.17 -3.24 -1.01
CA SER A 61 8.34 -2.98 -1.86
C SER A 61 9.46 -4.01 -1.59
N PRO A 62 10.17 -4.49 -2.62
CA PRO A 62 11.41 -5.25 -2.47
C PRO A 62 12.40 -4.58 -1.50
N GLY A 63 13.00 -5.36 -0.60
CA GLY A 63 14.01 -4.86 0.36
C GLY A 63 13.47 -4.31 1.68
N VAL A 64 12.15 -4.27 1.86
CA VAL A 64 11.53 -4.14 3.19
C VAL A 64 11.49 -5.48 3.90
#